data_AF-A0A822GCA5-F1
#
_entry.id   AF-A0A822GCA5-F1
#
_cell.length_a   1.000
_cell.length_b   1.000
_cell.length_c   1.000
_cell.angle_alpha   90.00
_cell.angle_beta   90.00
_cell.angle_gamma   90.00
#
_symmetry.space_group_name_H-M   'P 1'
#
loop_
_entity.id
_entity.type
_entity.pdbx_description
1 polymer ?
#
loop_
_entity_poly.entity_id
_entity_poly.type
_entity_poly.pdbx_seq_one_letter_code
_entity_poly.pdbx_strand_id
1 'polypeptide(L)'
;MLQIGLSGLLTYLKASQRSPIIDELLLSKDYISEIITIAADHFTTAPLLSATCLYECMLHYPKKFSPFLINKFRPLLPRIIYKKMSGPSEICCKCIAHLSVLGIPSTAKQAKSWKNEYDRYLKIASLLIDQLYSGINDSLCSDVTDFETTLTAEIGDVISSTDYAAIFSNCCHILKYLFYVQLDSSVAVTCERTFKLISKVVSINSQQF
;
A
#
# COMPACT_ATOMS: atom_id res chain seq x y z
N MET A 1 13.98 19.08 12.67
CA MET A 1 15.01 19.18 11.62
C MET A 1 14.74 18.22 10.46
N LEU A 2 14.60 16.91 10.68
CA LEU A 2 14.29 15.92 9.63
C LEU A 2 13.03 16.22 8.80
N GLN A 3 11.92 16.62 9.44
CA GLN A 3 10.68 16.97 8.72
C GLN A 3 10.83 18.19 7.79
N ILE A 4 11.68 19.15 8.17
CA ILE A 4 12.02 20.32 7.35
C ILE A 4 12.84 19.87 6.14
N GLY A 5 13.83 18.99 6.36
CA GLY A 5 14.62 18.39 5.28
C GLY A 5 13.75 17.66 4.24
N LEU A 6 12.90 16.72 4.69
CA LEU A 6 12.00 15.98 3.79
C LEU A 6 10.97 16.86 3.10
N SER A 7 10.43 17.88 3.79
CA SER A 7 9.51 18.85 3.17
C SER A 7 10.21 19.70 2.10
N GLY A 8 11.46 20.09 2.34
CA GLY A 8 12.30 20.76 1.34
C GLY A 8 12.50 19.88 0.11
N LEU A 9 12.90 18.62 0.30
CA LEU A 9 13.06 17.65 -0.79
C LEU A 9 11.77 17.44 -1.60
N LEU A 10 10.63 17.31 -0.91
CA LEU A 10 9.33 17.17 -1.57
C LEU A 10 8.98 18.40 -2.39
N THR A 11 9.29 19.60 -1.90
CA THR A 11 9.07 20.86 -2.62
C THR A 11 9.92 20.89 -3.89
N TYR A 12 11.18 20.46 -3.82
CA TYR A 12 12.06 20.34 -4.98
C TYR A 12 11.57 19.30 -6.01
N LEU A 13 11.09 18.12 -5.56
CA LEU A 13 10.50 17.11 -6.44
C LEU A 13 9.23 17.63 -7.15
N LYS A 14 8.39 18.40 -6.46
CA LYS A 14 7.21 19.01 -7.09
C LYS A 14 7.58 20.14 -8.04
N ALA A 15 8.68 20.85 -7.76
CA ALA A 15 9.18 21.89 -8.65
C ALA A 15 9.79 21.32 -9.94
N SER A 16 10.45 20.15 -9.89
CA SER A 16 11.00 19.50 -11.09
C SER A 16 9.92 19.10 -12.09
N GLN A 17 8.75 18.66 -11.61
CA GLN A 17 7.59 18.37 -12.46
C GLN A 17 7.11 19.57 -13.29
N ARG A 18 7.43 20.79 -12.85
CA ARG A 18 7.03 22.05 -13.50
C ARG A 18 8.17 22.72 -14.26
N SER A 19 9.40 22.23 -14.10
CA SER A 19 10.60 22.88 -14.64
C SER A 19 11.61 21.85 -15.14
N PRO A 20 11.76 21.69 -16.48
CA PRO A 20 12.72 20.76 -17.08
C PRO A 20 14.16 20.98 -16.62
N ILE A 21 14.55 22.24 -16.33
CA ILE A 21 15.89 22.57 -15.85
C ILE A 21 16.15 21.97 -14.46
N ILE A 22 15.15 22.05 -13.57
CA ILE A 22 15.27 21.46 -12.23
C ILE A 22 15.32 19.93 -12.34
N ASP A 23 14.54 19.35 -13.25
CA ASP A 23 14.56 17.91 -13.52
C ASP A 23 15.92 17.44 -14.03
N GLU A 24 16.50 18.14 -15.01
CA GLU A 24 17.85 17.87 -15.51
C GLU A 24 18.90 18.00 -14.41
N LEU A 25 18.80 18.99 -13.53
CA LEU A 25 19.70 19.13 -12.39
C LEU A 25 19.59 17.93 -11.42
N LEU A 26 18.37 17.48 -11.12
CA LEU A 26 18.13 16.32 -10.26
C LEU A 26 18.61 15.01 -10.89
N LEU A 27 18.63 14.92 -12.23
CA LEU A 27 19.10 13.75 -12.97
C LEU A 27 20.61 13.77 -13.24
N SER A 28 21.22 14.96 -13.31
CA SER A 28 22.64 15.16 -13.61
C SER A 28 23.58 14.60 -12.54
N LYS A 29 23.06 14.45 -11.32
CA LYS A 29 23.70 13.83 -10.15
C LYS A 29 22.72 12.78 -9.62
N ASP A 30 23.18 11.73 -8.96
CA ASP A 30 22.30 10.63 -8.53
C ASP A 30 21.37 10.99 -7.33
N TYR A 31 20.97 12.26 -7.24
CA TYR A 31 20.18 12.83 -6.14
C TYR A 31 18.84 12.13 -5.95
N ILE A 32 18.17 11.70 -7.01
CA ILE A 32 16.90 10.98 -6.86
C ILE A 32 17.10 9.67 -6.06
N SER A 33 18.18 8.94 -6.34
CA SER A 33 18.50 7.69 -5.62
C SER A 33 18.82 7.97 -4.15
N GLU A 34 19.52 9.07 -3.86
CA GLU A 34 19.78 9.53 -2.49
C GLU A 34 18.49 9.92 -1.76
N ILE A 35 17.59 10.66 -2.41
CA ILE A 35 16.28 11.05 -1.86
C ILE A 35 15.45 9.81 -1.51
N ILE A 36 15.39 8.81 -2.41
CA ILE A 36 14.69 7.55 -2.15
C ILE A 36 15.29 6.85 -0.93
N THR A 37 16.61 6.79 -0.82
CA THR A 37 17.31 6.16 0.31
C THR A 37 17.00 6.86 1.63
N ILE A 38 17.13 8.20 1.67
CA ILE A 38 16.82 9.01 2.85
C ILE A 38 15.36 8.85 3.28
N ALA A 39 14.43 8.91 2.33
CA ALA A 39 13.01 8.76 2.63
C ALA A 39 12.68 7.35 3.17
N ALA A 40 13.30 6.31 2.61
CA ALA A 40 13.14 4.93 3.09
C ALA A 40 13.74 4.74 4.50
N ASP A 41 14.93 5.28 4.76
CA ASP A 41 15.62 5.18 6.06
C ASP A 41 14.86 5.89 7.18
N HIS A 42 14.12 6.94 6.84
CA HIS A 42 13.34 7.73 7.79
C HIS A 42 11.85 7.42 7.77
N PHE A 43 11.45 6.35 7.08
CA PHE A 43 10.04 5.98 6.97
C PHE A 43 9.38 5.69 8.33
N THR A 44 10.12 5.12 9.28
CA THR A 44 9.59 4.84 10.62
C THR A 44 9.42 6.11 11.48
N THR A 45 10.22 7.15 11.25
CA THR A 45 10.22 8.38 12.05
C THR A 45 9.37 9.50 11.44
N ALA A 46 9.24 9.55 10.11
CA ALA A 46 8.45 10.54 9.38
C ALA A 46 7.59 9.88 8.27
N PRO A 47 6.71 8.94 8.61
CA PRO A 47 6.07 8.04 7.65
C PRO A 47 5.28 8.74 6.55
N LEU A 48 4.52 9.78 6.89
CA LEU A 48 3.71 10.50 5.90
C LEU A 48 4.58 11.23 4.86
N LEU A 49 5.58 12.00 5.33
CA LEU A 49 6.48 12.74 4.46
C LEU A 49 7.35 11.78 3.63
N SER A 50 7.88 10.74 4.26
CA SER A 50 8.66 9.70 3.58
C SER A 50 7.83 8.95 2.53
N ALA A 51 6.60 8.52 2.88
CA ALA A 51 5.69 7.88 1.92
C ALA A 51 5.41 8.79 0.73
N THR A 52 5.18 10.08 0.98
CA THR A 52 4.88 11.05 -0.07
C THR A 52 6.08 11.26 -0.98
N CYS A 53 7.29 11.46 -0.43
CA CYS A 53 8.51 11.56 -1.23
C CYS A 53 8.75 10.30 -2.08
N LEU A 54 8.61 9.13 -1.47
CA LEU A 54 8.77 7.85 -2.17
C LEU A 54 7.74 7.70 -3.29
N TYR A 55 6.48 8.07 -3.04
CA TYR A 55 5.42 8.00 -4.03
C TYR A 55 5.68 8.91 -5.24
N GLU A 56 6.06 10.17 -5.01
CA GLU A 56 6.43 11.10 -6.07
C GLU A 56 7.61 10.55 -6.89
N CYS A 57 8.63 10.00 -6.21
CA CYS A 57 9.73 9.34 -6.90
C CYS A 57 9.27 8.13 -7.73
N MET A 58 8.32 7.32 -7.26
CA MET A 58 7.82 6.16 -8.01
C MET A 58 7.09 6.58 -9.29
N LEU A 59 6.32 7.67 -9.22
CA LEU A 59 5.57 8.18 -10.37
C LEU A 59 6.49 8.77 -11.44
N HIS A 60 7.46 9.58 -11.03
CA HIS A 60 8.25 10.40 -11.95
C HIS A 60 9.60 9.79 -12.31
N TYR A 61 10.17 8.98 -11.41
CA TYR A 61 11.50 8.41 -11.57
C TYR A 61 11.53 6.90 -11.29
N PRO A 62 10.63 6.09 -11.88
CA PRO A 62 10.51 4.67 -11.55
C PRO A 62 11.81 3.87 -11.78
N LYS A 63 12.62 4.29 -12.76
CA LYS A 63 13.92 3.65 -13.10
C LYS A 63 15.00 3.85 -12.04
N LYS A 64 14.83 4.79 -11.11
CA LYS A 64 15.78 5.07 -10.01
C LYS A 64 15.56 4.17 -8.79
N PHE A 65 14.46 3.42 -8.74
CA PHE A 65 14.25 2.43 -7.68
C PHE A 65 15.05 1.17 -7.95
N SER A 66 16.07 0.93 -7.14
CA SER A 66 16.78 -0.34 -7.15
C SER A 66 15.93 -1.46 -6.52
N PRO A 67 16.11 -2.74 -6.93
CA PRO A 67 15.45 -3.87 -6.28
C PRO A 67 15.68 -3.94 -4.78
N PHE A 68 16.86 -3.50 -4.32
CA PHE A 68 17.19 -3.40 -2.89
C PHE A 68 16.26 -2.43 -2.15
N LEU A 69 16.04 -1.22 -2.70
CA LEU A 69 15.17 -0.21 -2.10
C LEU A 69 13.71 -0.67 -2.08
N ILE A 70 13.26 -1.34 -3.15
CA ILE A 70 11.93 -1.96 -3.22
C ILE A 70 11.75 -3.00 -2.12
N ASN A 71 12.71 -3.92 -1.96
CA ASN A 71 12.66 -4.98 -0.96
C ASN A 71 12.76 -4.45 0.47
N LYS A 72 13.48 -3.35 0.69
CA LYS A 72 13.56 -2.68 1.98
C LYS A 72 12.25 -1.98 2.34
N PHE A 73 11.60 -1.33 1.36
CA PHE A 73 10.43 -0.50 1.61
C PHE A 73 9.12 -1.29 1.73
N ARG A 74 8.96 -2.34 0.90
CA ARG A 74 7.75 -3.17 0.85
C ARG A 74 7.28 -3.71 2.21
N PRO A 75 8.14 -4.25 3.11
CA PRO A 75 7.69 -4.75 4.41
C PRO A 75 7.33 -3.65 5.43
N LEU A 76 7.76 -2.41 5.21
CA LEU A 76 7.47 -1.30 6.13
C LEU A 76 6.06 -0.74 5.95
N LEU A 77 5.54 -0.76 4.72
CA LEU A 77 4.23 -0.20 4.39
C LEU A 77 3.06 -0.88 5.11
N PRO A 78 2.93 -2.23 5.12
CA PRO A 78 1.85 -2.90 5.83
C PRO A 78 1.88 -2.58 7.33
N ARG A 79 3.06 -2.62 7.96
CA ARG A 79 3.23 -2.29 9.39
C ARG A 79 2.67 -0.92 9.76
N ILE A 80 2.81 0.04 8.86
CA ILE A 80 2.30 1.40 9.07
C ILE A 80 0.79 1.50 8.84
N ILE A 81 0.27 0.77 7.85
CA ILE A 81 -1.15 0.73 7.54
C ILE A 81 -1.96 0.10 8.68
N TYR A 82 -1.38 -0.86 9.39
CA TYR A 82 -2.08 -1.62 10.42
C TYR A 82 -1.89 -1.06 11.83
N LYS A 83 -0.95 -0.13 12.02
CA LYS A 83 -0.75 0.57 13.30
C LYS A 83 -1.62 1.82 13.31
N LYS A 84 -2.54 1.95 14.28
CA LYS A 84 -3.49 3.08 14.50
C LYS A 84 -2.86 4.44 14.19
N MET A 85 -2.90 4.85 12.93
CA MET A 85 -2.49 6.19 12.54
C MET A 85 -3.66 6.87 11.84
N SER A 86 -4.12 7.95 12.44
CA SER A 86 -5.06 8.89 11.81
C SER A 86 -4.32 9.64 10.69
N GLY A 87 -4.63 9.34 9.43
CA GLY A 87 -4.22 10.16 8.28
C GLY A 87 -3.09 9.70 7.34
N PRO A 88 -2.20 8.71 7.62
CA PRO A 88 -1.17 8.25 6.67
C PRO A 88 -1.58 7.06 5.79
N SER A 89 -2.82 6.56 5.89
CA SER A 89 -3.22 5.34 5.17
C SER A 89 -3.21 5.52 3.65
N GLU A 90 -3.73 6.62 3.12
CA GLU A 90 -3.97 6.74 1.68
C GLU A 90 -2.69 6.69 0.85
N ILE A 91 -1.69 7.50 1.22
CA ILE A 91 -0.42 7.56 0.48
C ILE A 91 0.36 6.25 0.59
N CYS A 92 0.29 5.57 1.75
CA CYS A 92 0.89 4.26 1.92
C CYS A 92 0.19 3.21 1.06
N CYS A 93 -1.14 3.26 0.95
CA CYS A 93 -1.90 2.38 0.06
C CYS A 93 -1.51 2.60 -1.42
N LYS A 94 -1.33 3.86 -1.83
CA LYS A 94 -0.83 4.21 -3.17
C LYS A 94 0.56 3.64 -3.44
N CYS A 95 1.48 3.77 -2.48
CA CYS A 95 2.82 3.18 -2.55
C CYS A 95 2.78 1.66 -2.71
N ILE A 96 1.98 0.95 -1.92
CA ILE A 96 1.83 -0.52 -2.04
C ILE A 96 1.36 -0.89 -3.45
N ALA A 97 0.33 -0.20 -3.95
CA ALA A 97 -0.20 -0.46 -5.27
C ALA A 97 0.89 -0.27 -6.36
N HIS A 98 1.66 0.82 -6.33
CA HIS A 98 2.70 1.08 -7.33
C HIS A 98 3.90 0.12 -7.20
N LEU A 99 4.29 -0.25 -5.98
CA LEU A 99 5.33 -1.25 -5.75
C LEU A 99 4.99 -2.64 -6.28
N SER A 100 3.70 -2.94 -6.50
CA SER A 100 3.29 -4.23 -7.07
C SER A 100 3.84 -4.46 -8.47
N VAL A 101 4.18 -3.39 -9.20
CA VAL A 101 4.65 -3.43 -10.60
C VAL A 101 6.00 -2.76 -10.80
N LEU A 102 6.45 -1.92 -9.86
CA LEU A 102 7.70 -1.17 -9.94
C LEU A 102 8.93 -2.08 -10.10
N GLY A 103 9.81 -1.74 -11.04
CA GLY A 103 11.05 -2.49 -11.28
C GLY A 103 10.87 -3.86 -11.97
N ILE A 104 9.64 -4.24 -12.35
CA ILE A 104 9.38 -5.50 -13.04
C ILE A 104 9.49 -5.30 -14.56
N PRO A 105 10.40 -6.01 -15.25
CA PRO A 105 10.80 -5.66 -16.62
C PRO A 105 9.85 -6.16 -17.72
N SER A 106 8.89 -7.03 -17.42
CA SER A 106 8.00 -7.64 -18.41
C SER A 106 6.55 -7.40 -18.05
N THR A 107 5.74 -7.00 -19.03
CA THR A 107 4.30 -6.75 -18.88
C THR A 107 3.53 -7.97 -18.35
N ALA A 108 3.89 -9.18 -18.78
CA ALA A 108 3.30 -10.42 -18.26
C ALA A 108 3.67 -10.66 -16.78
N LYS A 109 4.91 -10.34 -16.39
CA LYS A 109 5.36 -10.44 -14.99
C LYS A 109 4.72 -9.35 -14.11
N GLN A 110 4.55 -8.14 -14.64
CA GLN A 110 3.85 -7.04 -13.97
C GLN A 110 2.39 -7.42 -13.71
N ALA A 111 1.68 -7.90 -14.74
CA ALA A 111 0.30 -8.39 -14.62
C ALA A 111 0.15 -9.47 -13.55
N LYS A 112 1.06 -10.45 -13.53
CA LYS A 112 1.06 -11.52 -12.52
C LYS A 112 1.34 -10.98 -11.11
N SER A 113 2.33 -10.10 -10.97
CA SER A 113 2.70 -9.51 -9.67
C SER A 113 1.58 -8.65 -9.10
N TRP A 114 0.99 -7.79 -9.95
CA TRP A 114 -0.20 -7.02 -9.63
C TRP A 114 -1.35 -7.92 -9.18
N LYS A 115 -1.64 -8.99 -9.93
CA LYS A 115 -2.74 -9.91 -9.61
C LYS A 115 -2.51 -10.63 -8.29
N ASN A 116 -1.28 -11.05 -8.01
CA ASN A 116 -0.95 -11.68 -6.72
C ASN A 116 -1.18 -10.71 -5.55
N GLU A 117 -0.77 -9.45 -5.70
CA GLU A 117 -0.98 -8.43 -4.67
C GLU A 117 -2.48 -8.14 -4.49
N TYR A 118 -3.23 -8.07 -5.58
CA TYR A 118 -4.67 -7.91 -5.59
C TYR A 118 -5.40 -9.05 -4.88
N ASP A 119 -5.10 -10.30 -5.25
CA ASP A 119 -5.71 -11.50 -4.66
C ASP A 119 -5.37 -11.61 -3.16
N ARG A 120 -4.17 -11.18 -2.76
CA ARG A 120 -3.74 -11.11 -1.35
C ARG A 120 -4.61 -10.15 -0.55
N TYR A 121 -4.70 -8.87 -0.95
CA TYR A 121 -5.50 -7.89 -0.20
C TYR A 121 -6.99 -8.19 -0.26
N LEU A 122 -7.48 -8.81 -1.33
CA LEU A 122 -8.86 -9.25 -1.43
C LEU A 122 -9.15 -10.38 -0.43
N LYS A 123 -8.23 -11.34 -0.28
CA LYS A 123 -8.34 -12.41 0.73
C LYS A 123 -8.33 -11.82 2.15
N ILE A 124 -7.41 -10.90 2.44
CA ILE A 124 -7.33 -10.24 3.76
C ILE A 124 -8.64 -9.48 4.05
N ALA A 125 -9.14 -8.69 3.10
CA ALA A 125 -10.40 -7.96 3.25
C ALA A 125 -11.60 -8.88 3.46
N SER A 126 -11.68 -9.99 2.72
CA SER A 126 -12.70 -11.04 2.92
C SER A 126 -12.64 -11.64 4.33
N LEU A 127 -11.46 -11.96 4.84
CA LEU A 127 -11.36 -12.55 6.17
C LEU A 127 -11.69 -11.52 7.27
N LEU A 128 -11.29 -10.25 7.10
CA LEU A 128 -11.62 -9.19 8.05
C LEU A 128 -13.11 -8.90 8.12
N ILE A 129 -13.82 -8.88 6.99
CA ILE A 129 -15.27 -8.67 7.01
C ILE A 129 -16.00 -9.87 7.64
N ASP A 130 -15.46 -11.08 7.48
CA ASP A 130 -15.99 -12.28 8.12
C ASP A 130 -15.82 -12.22 9.63
N GLN A 131 -14.65 -11.75 10.11
CA GLN A 131 -14.39 -11.55 11.54
C GLN A 131 -15.23 -10.42 12.14
N LEU A 132 -15.39 -9.30 11.42
CA LEU A 132 -16.27 -8.21 11.84
C LEU A 132 -17.73 -8.67 11.93
N TYR A 133 -18.13 -9.66 11.12
CA TYR A 133 -19.46 -10.25 11.17
C TYR A 133 -19.62 -11.36 12.22
N SER A 134 -18.64 -12.25 12.39
CA SER A 134 -18.68 -13.31 13.41
C SER A 134 -18.55 -12.75 14.82
N GLY A 135 -17.86 -11.63 15.02
CA GLY A 135 -17.89 -10.88 16.29
C GLY A 135 -19.27 -10.32 16.65
N ILE A 136 -20.25 -10.35 15.73
CA ILE A 136 -21.66 -10.03 15.97
C ILE A 136 -22.47 -11.32 16.23
N ASN A 137 -22.00 -12.48 15.77
CA ASN A 137 -22.65 -13.80 15.90
C ASN A 137 -21.70 -14.79 16.59
N ASP A 138 -21.71 -14.76 17.92
CA ASP A 138 -20.71 -15.26 18.87
C ASP A 138 -20.52 -16.80 18.95
N SER A 139 -20.62 -17.58 17.85
CA SER A 139 -20.60 -19.05 17.97
C SER A 139 -19.80 -19.86 16.95
N LEU A 140 -19.01 -19.26 16.06
CA LEU A 140 -18.31 -20.05 15.04
C LEU A 140 -16.94 -19.45 14.70
N CYS A 141 -15.86 -19.92 15.33
CA CYS A 141 -14.55 -19.90 14.66
C CYS A 141 -13.47 -20.72 15.39
N SER A 142 -13.22 -21.92 14.87
CA SER A 142 -11.88 -22.54 14.93
C SER A 142 -10.89 -21.86 13.96
N ASP A 143 -11.36 -20.98 13.07
CA ASP A 143 -10.58 -20.35 12.01
C ASP A 143 -9.98 -18.98 12.43
N VAL A 144 -10.35 -18.46 13.60
CA VAL A 144 -9.80 -17.19 14.15
C VAL A 144 -8.31 -17.31 14.43
N THR A 145 -7.86 -18.44 14.98
CA THR A 145 -6.43 -18.65 15.30
C THR A 145 -5.56 -18.69 14.05
N ASP A 146 -6.00 -19.32 12.96
CA ASP A 146 -5.24 -19.35 11.70
C ASP A 146 -5.25 -17.99 11.00
N PHE A 147 -6.36 -17.25 11.11
CA PHE A 147 -6.48 -15.89 10.60
C PHE A 147 -5.57 -14.92 11.34
N GLU A 148 -5.63 -14.90 12.68
CA GLU A 148 -4.78 -14.04 13.52
C GLU A 148 -3.31 -14.42 13.36
N THR A 149 -2.97 -15.70 13.18
CA THR A 149 -1.59 -16.12 12.90
C THR A 149 -1.13 -15.66 11.51
N THR A 150 -2.01 -15.70 10.50
CA THR A 150 -1.72 -15.19 9.15
C THR A 150 -1.56 -13.66 9.16
N LEU A 151 -2.46 -12.96 9.83
CA LEU A 151 -2.42 -11.50 9.99
C LEU A 151 -1.16 -11.11 10.78
N THR A 152 -0.88 -11.78 11.90
CA THR A 152 0.32 -11.54 12.74
C THR A 152 1.60 -11.88 11.98
N ALA A 153 1.64 -12.94 11.18
CA ALA A 153 2.78 -13.27 10.33
C ALA A 153 3.01 -12.22 9.23
N GLU A 154 1.94 -11.65 8.66
CA GLU A 154 2.05 -10.61 7.65
C GLU A 154 2.34 -9.22 8.22
N ILE A 155 1.96 -8.96 9.48
CA ILE A 155 1.95 -7.62 10.09
C ILE A 155 3.07 -7.46 11.12
N GLY A 156 3.51 -8.55 11.72
CA GLY A 156 4.60 -8.60 12.70
C GLY A 156 4.23 -8.04 14.07
N ASP A 157 2.93 -7.83 14.35
CA ASP A 157 2.40 -7.34 15.63
C ASP A 157 1.05 -8.00 15.92
N VAL A 158 0.71 -8.15 17.21
CA VAL A 158 -0.60 -8.62 17.68
C VAL A 158 -1.63 -7.53 17.41
N ILE A 159 -2.64 -7.85 16.61
CA ILE A 159 -3.69 -6.90 16.22
C ILE A 159 -4.82 -7.02 17.22
N SER A 160 -5.25 -5.88 17.78
CA SER A 160 -6.44 -5.87 18.61
C SER A 160 -7.69 -6.05 17.73
N SER A 161 -8.70 -6.76 18.22
CA SER A 161 -9.98 -6.91 17.52
C SER A 161 -10.66 -5.56 17.19
N THR A 162 -10.31 -4.49 17.93
CA THR A 162 -10.80 -3.12 17.67
C THR A 162 -10.23 -2.46 16.41
N ASP A 163 -9.20 -3.06 15.80
CA ASP A 163 -8.51 -2.49 14.63
C ASP A 163 -8.98 -3.09 13.30
N TYR A 164 -9.78 -4.16 13.30
CA TYR A 164 -10.19 -4.87 12.09
C TYR A 164 -10.92 -3.99 11.07
N ALA A 165 -11.76 -3.05 11.52
CA ALA A 165 -12.46 -2.12 10.62
C ALA A 165 -11.50 -1.14 9.92
N ALA A 166 -10.49 -0.62 10.64
CA ALA A 166 -9.49 0.28 10.07
C ALA A 166 -8.59 -0.44 9.07
N ILE A 167 -8.17 -1.66 9.42
CA ILE A 167 -7.39 -2.55 8.55
C ILE A 167 -8.20 -2.89 7.29
N PHE A 168 -9.48 -3.25 7.45
CA PHE A 168 -10.38 -3.52 6.33
C PHE A 168 -10.50 -2.32 5.39
N SER A 169 -10.74 -1.13 5.94
CA SER A 169 -10.80 0.12 5.18
C SER A 169 -9.52 0.33 4.37
N ASN A 170 -8.36 0.09 4.97
CA ASN A 170 -7.08 0.22 4.29
C ASN A 170 -6.88 -0.83 3.19
N CYS A 171 -7.28 -2.08 3.39
CA CYS A 171 -7.28 -3.09 2.34
C CYS A 171 -8.16 -2.67 1.16
N CYS A 172 -9.34 -2.09 1.42
CA CYS A 172 -10.20 -1.54 0.38
C CYS A 172 -9.53 -0.37 -0.37
N HIS A 173 -8.81 0.51 0.32
CA HIS A 173 -8.02 1.57 -0.33
C HIS A 173 -6.91 0.99 -1.21
N ILE A 174 -6.17 -0.02 -0.75
CA ILE A 174 -5.14 -0.69 -1.57
C ILE A 174 -5.76 -1.31 -2.82
N LEU A 175 -6.86 -2.05 -2.66
CA LEU A 175 -7.59 -2.65 -3.79
C LEU A 175 -8.03 -1.58 -4.80
N LYS A 176 -8.57 -0.46 -4.31
CA LYS A 176 -8.91 0.71 -5.14
C LYS A 176 -7.69 1.24 -5.89
N TYR A 177 -6.55 1.47 -5.22
CA TYR A 177 -5.37 2.00 -5.90
C TYR A 177 -4.72 1.01 -6.85
N LEU A 178 -4.78 -0.29 -6.58
CA LEU A 178 -4.36 -1.32 -7.53
C LEU A 178 -5.13 -1.19 -8.85
N PHE A 179 -6.45 -0.96 -8.84
CA PHE A 179 -7.21 -0.70 -10.06
C PHE A 179 -6.76 0.53 -10.85
N TYR A 180 -6.16 1.53 -10.19
CA TYR A 180 -5.67 2.76 -10.83
C TYR A 180 -4.21 2.69 -11.27
N VAL A 181 -3.47 1.62 -10.92
CA VAL A 181 -2.11 1.43 -11.42
C VAL A 181 -2.19 1.21 -12.93
N GLN A 182 -1.52 2.08 -13.68
CA GLN A 182 -1.39 1.89 -15.12
C GLN A 182 -0.48 0.68 -15.38
N LEU A 183 -0.99 -0.25 -16.18
CA LEU A 183 -0.26 -1.43 -16.62
C LEU A 183 -0.10 -1.34 -18.13
N ASP A 184 1.09 -1.70 -18.62
CA ASP A 184 1.39 -1.74 -20.06
C ASP A 184 0.63 -2.87 -20.79
N SER A 185 -0.14 -3.69 -20.06
CA SER A 185 -0.99 -4.76 -20.59
C SER A 185 -2.32 -4.84 -19.86
N SER A 186 -3.35 -5.31 -20.57
CA SER A 186 -4.65 -5.59 -19.97
C SER A 186 -4.55 -6.78 -19.01
N VAL A 187 -4.87 -6.56 -17.74
CA VAL A 187 -5.04 -7.65 -16.77
C VAL A 187 -6.50 -8.09 -16.77
N ALA A 188 -6.73 -9.37 -17.06
CA ALA A 188 -8.04 -9.98 -16.85
C ALA A 188 -8.30 -10.10 -15.34
N VAL A 189 -8.97 -9.09 -14.78
CA VAL A 189 -9.45 -9.11 -13.39
C VAL A 189 -10.86 -9.68 -13.39
N THR A 190 -11.06 -10.81 -12.74
CA THR A 190 -12.41 -11.30 -12.49
C THR A 190 -13.00 -10.48 -11.34
N CYS A 191 -13.84 -9.49 -11.69
CA CYS A 191 -14.53 -8.66 -10.71
C CYS A 191 -15.48 -9.46 -9.80
N GLU A 192 -15.78 -10.72 -10.14
CA GLU A 192 -16.66 -11.61 -9.37
C GLU A 192 -16.30 -11.67 -7.88
N ARG A 193 -15.01 -11.84 -7.54
CA ARG A 193 -14.60 -11.91 -6.12
C ARG A 193 -14.76 -10.57 -5.41
N THR A 194 -14.54 -9.46 -6.11
CA THR A 194 -14.79 -8.10 -5.60
C THR A 194 -16.27 -7.85 -5.38
N PHE A 195 -17.12 -8.25 -6.34
CA PHE A 195 -18.56 -8.16 -6.20
C PHE A 195 -19.05 -8.98 -5.03
N LYS A 196 -18.55 -10.21 -4.84
CA LYS A 196 -18.86 -11.03 -3.66
C LYS A 196 -18.49 -10.32 -2.35
N LEU A 197 -17.31 -9.68 -2.29
CA LEU A 197 -16.92 -8.89 -1.12
C LEU A 197 -17.88 -7.71 -0.88
N ILE A 198 -18.18 -6.92 -1.92
CA ILE A 198 -19.10 -5.76 -1.83
C ILE A 198 -20.49 -6.21 -1.40
N SER A 199 -21.04 -7.26 -2.03
CA SER A 199 -22.35 -7.82 -1.66
C SER A 199 -22.38 -8.28 -0.20
N LYS A 200 -21.28 -8.87 0.30
CA LYS A 200 -21.17 -9.27 1.71
C LYS A 200 -21.20 -8.06 2.64
N VAL A 201 -20.43 -7.01 2.34
CA VAL A 201 -20.44 -5.74 3.12
C VAL A 201 -21.84 -5.12 3.15
N VAL A 202 -22.52 -5.05 1.99
CA VAL A 202 -23.89 -4.50 1.89
C VAL A 202 -24.88 -5.33 2.70
N SER A 203 -24.80 -6.67 2.61
CA SER A 203 -25.66 -7.58 3.37
C SER A 203 -25.51 -7.38 4.87
N ILE A 204 -24.29 -7.20 5.37
CA ILE A 204 -24.02 -6.97 6.79
C ILE A 204 -24.61 -5.64 7.25
N ASN A 205 -24.40 -4.56 6.49
CA ASN A 205 -24.99 -3.26 6.81
C ASN A 205 -26.53 -3.34 6.85
N SER A 206 -27.16 -4.05 5.92
CA SER A 206 -28.63 -4.19 5.89
C SER A 206 -29.24 -4.99 7.06
N GLN A 207 -28.42 -5.75 7.80
CA GLN A 207 -28.87 -6.52 8.97
C GLN A 207 -28.62 -5.78 10.30
N GLN A 208 -27.79 -4.73 10.30
CA GLN A 208 -27.51 -3.91 11.48
C GLN A 208 -28.48 -2.73 11.65
N PHE A 209 -29.23 -2.37 10.60
CA PHE A 209 -30.29 -1.36 10.60
C PHE A 209 -31.67 -2.01 10.59
#